data_AF-A0AAJ2A288-F1
#
_entry.id   AF-A0AAJ2A288-F1
#
_cell.length_a   1.000
_cell.length_b   1.000
_cell.length_c   1.000
_cell.angle_alpha   90.00
_cell.angle_beta   90.00
_cell.angle_gamma   90.00
#
_symmetry.space_group_name_H-M   'P 1'
#
loop_
_entity.id
_entity.type
_entity.pdbx_description
1 polymer ?
#
loop_
_entity_poly.entity_id
_entity_poly.type
_entity_poly.pdbx_seq_one_letter_code
_entity_poly.pdbx_strand_id
1 'polypeptide(L)'
;MVHVSFDNLTVSLEDVQNSPARYARQLERAKKSPGYAACRCNSASAGQPLRLVVRRYGALFHLARWPDEGPRHNSQCPFYAAAAAAGKSKSDAADAIQQTPAGLNVKLDASLFVKTVESSPRLSANTSGTGRTRRAAPLLGFLQRLWIEADLHTWTGASARSWGQCNAHLVAAWRRQTQR
;
A
#
# COMPACT_ATOMS: atom_id res chain seq x y z
N MET A 1 -1.46 20.18 16.62
CA MET A 1 -1.39 20.83 15.30
C MET A 1 0.00 20.63 14.72
N VAL A 2 0.12 20.20 13.46
CA VAL A 2 1.44 19.93 12.83
C VAL A 2 1.88 21.14 12.02
N HIS A 3 3.12 21.58 12.23
CA HIS A 3 3.74 22.62 11.41
C HIS A 3 4.69 22.01 10.38
N VAL A 4 4.80 22.68 9.24
CA VAL A 4 5.77 22.38 8.19
C VAL A 4 6.61 23.62 7.89
N SER A 5 7.86 23.42 7.52
CA SER A 5 8.77 24.50 7.14
C SER A 5 9.42 24.29 5.78
N PHE A 6 9.46 25.34 4.97
CA PHE A 6 10.03 25.37 3.63
C PHE A 6 10.29 26.82 3.23
N ASP A 7 11.30 27.10 2.41
CA ASP A 7 11.65 28.47 1.95
C ASP A 7 11.71 29.50 3.10
N ASN A 8 12.32 29.13 4.23
CA ASN A 8 12.39 29.92 5.47
C ASN A 8 11.05 30.30 6.13
N LEU A 9 9.94 29.73 5.67
CA LEU A 9 8.62 29.88 6.29
C LEU A 9 8.32 28.69 7.20
N THR A 10 7.55 28.92 8.26
CA THR A 10 6.93 27.87 9.07
C THR A 10 5.44 28.16 9.15
N VAL A 11 4.63 27.24 8.66
CA VAL A 11 3.17 27.38 8.57
C VAL A 11 2.49 26.10 9.07
N SER A 12 1.20 26.16 9.38
CA SER A 12 0.47 24.94 9.72
C SER A 12 0.32 24.05 8.48
N LEU A 13 0.33 22.73 8.67
CA LEU A 13 0.11 21.78 7.58
C LEU A 13 -1.30 21.96 6.99
N GLU A 14 -2.28 22.27 7.83
CA GLU A 14 -3.67 22.49 7.45
C GLU A 14 -3.81 23.69 6.51
N ASP A 15 -3.14 24.81 6.78
CA ASP A 15 -3.17 25.98 5.88
C ASP A 15 -2.60 25.64 4.50
N VAL A 16 -1.54 24.83 4.44
CA VAL A 16 -0.94 24.40 3.17
C VAL A 16 -1.88 23.48 2.40
N GLN A 17 -2.63 22.62 3.09
CA GLN A 17 -3.61 21.72 2.50
C GLN A 17 -4.87 22.45 2.01
N ASN A 18 -5.34 23.44 2.78
CA ASN A 18 -6.55 24.22 2.47
C ASN A 18 -6.30 25.30 1.42
N SER A 19 -5.04 25.76 1.27
CA SER A 19 -4.66 26.82 0.32
C SER A 19 -3.37 26.50 -0.44
N PRO A 20 -3.31 25.40 -1.22
CA PRO A 20 -2.07 24.92 -1.84
C PRO A 20 -1.49 25.90 -2.86
N ALA A 21 -2.34 26.64 -3.58
CA ALA A 21 -1.91 27.64 -4.56
C ALA A 21 -1.12 28.80 -3.92
N ARG A 22 -1.46 29.18 -2.67
CA ARG A 22 -0.79 30.27 -1.93
C ARG A 22 0.70 29.99 -1.69
N TYR A 23 1.06 28.72 -1.55
CA TYR A 23 2.41 28.28 -1.21
C TYR A 23 3.16 27.66 -2.39
N ALA A 24 2.57 27.64 -3.59
CA ALA A 24 3.14 26.95 -4.74
C ALA A 24 4.55 27.46 -5.11
N ARG A 25 4.77 28.78 -5.08
CA ARG A 25 6.08 29.38 -5.41
C ARG A 25 7.16 29.02 -4.39
N GLN A 26 6.81 29.04 -3.10
CA GLN A 26 7.73 28.71 -2.01
C GLN A 26 8.05 27.21 -1.99
N LEU A 27 7.06 26.35 -2.26
CA LEU A 27 7.26 24.91 -2.40
C LEU A 27 8.08 24.57 -3.65
N GLU A 28 7.91 25.31 -4.76
CA GLU A 28 8.76 25.18 -5.93
C GLU A 28 10.22 25.51 -5.61
N ARG A 29 10.46 26.61 -4.88
CA ARG A 29 11.80 26.98 -4.42
C ARG A 29 12.41 25.92 -3.52
N ALA A 30 11.67 25.50 -2.48
CA ALA A 30 12.12 24.46 -1.56
C ALA A 30 12.41 23.13 -2.28
N LYS A 31 11.64 22.79 -3.32
CA LYS A 31 11.90 21.62 -4.19
C LYS A 31 13.22 21.74 -4.96
N LYS A 32 13.63 22.94 -5.36
CA LYS A 32 14.90 23.18 -6.08
C LYS A 32 16.09 23.32 -5.13
N SER A 33 15.91 24.04 -4.02
CA SER A 33 16.91 24.26 -2.99
C SER A 33 16.22 24.53 -1.65
N PRO A 34 16.42 23.69 -0.61
CA PRO A 34 17.43 22.63 -0.48
C PRO A 34 17.02 21.27 -1.08
N GLY A 35 15.85 21.14 -1.71
CA GLY A 35 15.34 19.88 -2.27
C GLY A 35 14.26 19.19 -1.45
N TYR A 36 13.87 19.77 -0.30
CA TYR A 36 12.90 19.20 0.63
C TYR A 36 12.15 20.29 1.41
N ALA A 37 11.02 19.90 2.00
CA ALA A 37 10.38 20.61 3.10
C ALA A 37 10.60 19.85 4.40
N ALA A 38 10.35 20.43 5.56
CA ALA A 38 10.51 19.74 6.85
C ALA A 38 9.22 19.71 7.66
N CYS A 39 8.90 18.57 8.25
CA CYS A 39 7.83 18.37 9.21
C CYS A 39 8.34 18.64 10.62
N ARG A 40 7.60 19.43 11.40
CA ARG A 40 7.93 19.82 12.77
C ARG A 40 6.99 19.16 13.79
N CYS A 41 6.51 17.95 13.51
CA CYS A 41 5.60 17.24 14.41
C CYS A 41 6.25 16.83 15.75
N ASN A 42 7.58 16.78 15.81
CA ASN A 42 8.35 16.38 16.99
C ASN A 42 9.02 17.57 17.69
N SER A 43 8.77 18.82 17.26
CA SER A 43 9.47 19.99 17.80
C SER A 43 9.14 20.28 19.26
N ALA A 44 7.99 19.80 19.77
CA ALA A 44 7.65 19.87 21.19
C ALA A 44 8.52 18.95 22.08
N SER A 45 9.23 17.98 21.49
CA SER A 45 9.97 16.94 22.21
C SER A 45 11.47 16.96 21.89
N ALA A 46 12.04 18.14 21.57
CA ALA A 46 13.45 18.33 21.20
C ALA A 46 13.92 17.51 19.97
N GLY A 47 13.00 17.00 19.16
CA GLY A 47 13.33 16.25 17.95
C GLY A 47 13.73 17.16 16.78
N GLN A 48 14.70 16.72 15.98
CA GLN A 48 15.02 17.37 14.70
C GLN A 48 13.80 17.31 13.74
N PRO A 49 13.57 18.36 12.92
CA PRO A 49 12.56 18.31 11.87
C PRO A 49 12.80 17.14 10.89
N LEU A 50 11.74 16.43 10.52
CA LEU A 50 11.78 15.30 9.58
C LEU A 50 11.62 15.78 8.15
N ARG A 51 12.27 15.13 7.18
CA ARG A 51 12.21 15.61 5.79
C ARG A 51 10.92 15.17 5.11
N LEU A 52 10.41 16.04 4.25
CA LEU A 52 9.26 15.81 3.40
C LEU A 52 9.67 16.00 1.94
N VAL A 53 9.20 15.08 1.11
CA VAL A 53 9.33 15.14 -0.34
C VAL A 53 8.31 16.15 -0.88
N VAL A 54 8.78 17.08 -1.70
CA VAL A 54 7.92 18.03 -2.42
C VAL A 54 7.63 17.51 -3.83
N ARG A 55 6.39 17.10 -4.08
CA ARG A 55 5.92 16.57 -5.38
C ARG A 55 5.13 17.64 -6.13
N ARG A 56 5.37 17.77 -7.43
CA ARG A 56 4.61 18.67 -8.30
C ARG A 56 3.45 17.91 -8.94
N TYR A 57 2.27 18.51 -8.96
CA TYR A 57 1.10 18.02 -9.68
C TYR A 57 0.45 19.20 -10.41
N GLY A 58 0.72 19.32 -11.71
CA GLY A 58 0.35 20.49 -12.50
C GLY A 58 1.02 21.77 -11.97
N ALA A 59 0.21 22.74 -11.56
CA ALA A 59 0.65 24.00 -10.95
C ALA A 59 0.80 23.93 -9.42
N LEU A 60 0.37 22.83 -8.79
CA LEU A 60 0.35 22.68 -7.34
C LEU A 60 1.48 21.77 -6.85
N PHE A 61 1.74 21.84 -5.55
CA PHE A 61 2.74 21.03 -4.87
C PHE A 61 2.13 20.31 -3.67
N HIS A 62 2.50 19.03 -3.51
CA HIS A 62 2.07 18.18 -2.41
C HIS A 62 3.28 17.77 -1.58
N LEU A 63 3.07 17.68 -0.27
CA LEU A 63 4.06 17.17 0.68
C LEU A 63 3.82 15.69 0.93
N ALA A 64 4.89 14.91 0.96
CA ALA A 64 4.83 13.49 1.31
C ALA A 64 5.97 13.13 2.26
N ARG A 65 5.77 12.10 3.07
CA ARG A 65 6.84 11.56 3.92
C ARG A 65 8.01 11.03 3.08
N TRP A 66 9.22 11.13 3.62
CA TRP A 66 10.37 10.42 3.06
C TRP A 66 10.18 8.90 3.20
N PRO A 67 10.72 8.06 2.28
CA PRO A 67 10.79 6.62 2.48
C PRO A 67 11.40 6.28 3.85
N ASP A 68 10.84 5.27 4.51
CA ASP A 68 11.29 4.73 5.80
C ASP A 68 11.27 5.71 7.00
N GLU A 69 10.91 6.98 6.81
CA GLU A 69 10.78 7.96 7.91
C GLU A 69 9.38 7.96 8.56
N GLY A 70 8.42 7.18 8.05
CA GLY A 70 7.04 7.10 8.56
C GLY A 70 6.92 6.87 10.07
N PRO A 71 7.63 5.88 10.65
CA PRO A 71 7.56 5.61 12.10
C PRO A 71 8.21 6.69 12.97
N ARG A 72 9.03 7.58 12.39
CA ARG A 72 9.73 8.64 13.13
C ARG A 72 8.84 9.83 13.43
N HIS A 73 7.74 10.00 12.68
CA HIS A 73 6.76 11.03 12.95
C HIS A 73 5.99 10.73 14.25
N ASN A 74 5.54 11.78 14.94
CA ASN A 74 4.59 11.64 16.03
C ASN A 74 3.35 10.86 15.56
N SER A 75 2.80 9.96 16.38
CA SER A 75 1.64 9.12 16.02
C SER A 75 0.39 9.90 15.59
N GLN A 76 0.27 11.16 15.99
CA GLN A 76 -0.82 12.07 15.60
C GLN A 76 -0.50 12.89 14.34
N CYS A 77 0.66 12.69 13.71
CA CYS A 77 1.05 13.39 12.50
C CYS A 77 0.44 12.72 11.25
N PRO A 78 -0.11 13.47 10.29
CA PRO A 78 -0.62 12.89 9.04
C PRO A 78 0.42 12.13 8.20
N PHE A 79 1.71 12.37 8.44
CA PHE A 79 2.80 11.67 7.77
C PHE A 79 3.26 10.39 8.51
N TYR A 80 2.71 10.12 9.70
CA TYR A 80 2.99 8.90 10.45
C TYR A 80 2.49 7.67 9.71
N ALA A 81 3.32 6.64 9.70
CA ALA A 81 2.86 5.29 9.48
C ALA A 81 3.65 4.34 10.35
N ALA A 82 2.94 3.41 10.97
CA ALA A 82 3.57 2.31 11.68
C ALA A 82 4.52 1.57 10.74
N ALA A 83 5.66 1.13 11.28
CA ALA A 83 6.51 0.20 10.55
C ALA A 83 5.63 -1.00 10.20
N ALA A 84 5.64 -1.40 8.91
CA ALA A 84 4.95 -2.62 8.53
C ALA A 84 5.50 -3.71 9.44
N ALA A 85 4.64 -4.28 10.28
CA ALA A 85 5.05 -5.44 11.04
C ALA A 85 5.51 -6.44 9.99
N ALA A 86 6.80 -6.79 10.00
CA ALA A 86 7.33 -7.95 9.31
C ALA A 86 6.78 -9.20 10.01
N GLY A 87 5.46 -9.29 10.08
CA GLY A 87 4.70 -10.30 10.78
C GLY A 87 4.25 -11.28 9.74
N LYS A 88 5.01 -12.36 9.58
CA LYS A 88 4.46 -13.63 9.14
C LYS A 88 3.24 -13.90 10.02
N SER A 89 2.04 -13.62 9.52
CA SER A 89 0.82 -14.08 10.15
C SER A 89 0.97 -15.59 10.28
N LYS A 90 0.99 -16.11 11.51
CA LYS A 90 0.86 -17.55 11.75
C LYS A 90 -0.41 -17.97 11.04
N SER A 91 -0.29 -18.80 10.01
CA SER A 91 -1.44 -19.27 9.26
C SER A 91 -2.36 -20.03 10.21
N ASP A 92 -3.59 -19.55 10.39
CA ASP A 92 -4.63 -20.31 11.07
C ASP A 92 -5.14 -21.39 10.10
N ALA A 93 -5.48 -22.56 10.63
CA ALA A 93 -6.15 -23.62 9.87
C ALA A 93 -7.46 -23.12 9.23
N ALA A 94 -8.08 -22.08 9.79
CA ALA A 94 -9.28 -21.43 9.26
C ALA A 94 -9.03 -20.33 8.20
N ASP A 95 -7.76 -20.04 7.86
CA ASP A 95 -7.43 -19.02 6.87
C ASP A 95 -7.82 -19.44 5.45
N ALA A 96 -8.36 -18.46 4.72
CA ALA A 96 -8.83 -18.67 3.36
C ALA A 96 -7.70 -18.90 2.33
N ILE A 97 -6.51 -18.37 2.63
CA ILE A 97 -5.31 -18.46 1.79
C ILE A 97 -4.20 -19.02 2.66
N GLN A 98 -3.75 -20.23 2.35
CA GLN A 98 -2.71 -20.91 3.11
C GLN A 98 -1.49 -21.17 2.23
N GLN A 99 -0.30 -20.84 2.74
CA GLN A 99 0.94 -21.29 2.15
C GLN A 99 1.17 -22.74 2.59
N THR A 100 1.24 -23.66 1.63
CA THR A 100 1.57 -25.06 1.89
C THR A 100 2.89 -25.41 1.18
N PRO A 101 3.54 -26.53 1.54
CA PRO A 101 4.73 -27.01 0.82
C PRO A 101 4.48 -27.23 -0.69
N ALA A 102 3.24 -27.51 -1.08
CA ALA A 102 2.82 -27.71 -2.48
C ALA A 102 2.38 -26.41 -3.19
N GLY A 103 2.46 -25.24 -2.52
CA GLY A 103 2.02 -23.96 -3.08
C GLY A 103 0.84 -23.32 -2.32
N LEU A 104 0.15 -22.38 -2.95
CA LEU A 104 -1.00 -21.69 -2.34
C LEU A 104 -2.25 -22.57 -2.36
N ASN A 105 -2.75 -22.92 -1.18
CA ASN A 105 -4.06 -23.53 -1.03
C ASN A 105 -5.09 -22.44 -0.73
N VAL A 106 -5.97 -22.16 -1.69
CA VAL A 106 -6.91 -21.04 -1.66
C VAL A 106 -8.35 -21.54 -1.73
N LYS A 107 -9.17 -21.13 -0.78
CA LYS A 107 -10.63 -21.26 -0.87
C LYS A 107 -11.20 -19.91 -1.30
N LEU A 108 -11.75 -19.84 -2.51
CA LEU A 108 -12.39 -18.64 -3.05
C LEU A 108 -13.91 -18.69 -2.88
N ASP A 109 -14.52 -17.53 -2.70
CA ASP A 109 -15.98 -17.35 -2.78
C ASP A 109 -16.48 -17.17 -4.23
N ALA A 110 -15.54 -17.04 -5.18
CA ALA A 110 -15.78 -16.88 -6.61
C ALA A 110 -15.18 -18.04 -7.40
N SER A 111 -15.87 -18.47 -8.46
CA SER A 111 -15.32 -19.40 -9.46
C SER A 111 -14.31 -18.66 -10.34
N LEU A 112 -13.12 -19.25 -10.54
CA LEU A 112 -12.13 -18.78 -11.52
C LEU A 112 -12.37 -19.38 -12.92
N PHE A 113 -13.28 -20.35 -13.03
CA PHE A 113 -13.68 -20.91 -14.31
C PHE A 113 -14.89 -20.16 -14.85
N VAL A 114 -14.73 -19.60 -16.05
CA VAL A 114 -15.85 -19.10 -16.85
C VAL A 114 -16.29 -20.25 -17.75
N LYS A 115 -17.44 -20.87 -17.44
CA LYS A 115 -18.10 -21.79 -18.38
C LYS A 115 -18.82 -20.94 -19.42
N THR A 116 -18.44 -21.03 -20.68
CA THR A 116 -19.06 -20.32 -21.81
C THR A 116 -20.37 -20.98 -22.29
N VAL A 117 -21.13 -21.60 -21.40
CA VAL A 117 -22.40 -22.28 -21.75
C VAL A 117 -23.51 -21.73 -20.85
N GLU A 118 -24.67 -21.48 -21.46
CA GLU A 118 -25.84 -20.80 -20.89
C GLU A 118 -26.19 -21.22 -19.45
N SER A 119 -26.58 -20.22 -18.68
CA SER A 119 -26.95 -20.30 -17.26
C SER A 119 -27.97 -21.41 -16.97
N SER A 120 -27.56 -22.41 -16.21
CA SER A 120 -28.47 -23.33 -15.51
C SER A 120 -28.71 -22.81 -14.07
N PRO A 121 -29.95 -22.86 -13.54
CA PRO A 121 -30.26 -22.27 -12.25
C PRO A 121 -29.55 -23.03 -11.11
N ARG A 122 -29.06 -22.25 -10.14
CA ARG A 122 -28.31 -22.73 -8.98
C ARG A 122 -29.19 -23.60 -8.09
N LEU A 123 -28.84 -24.87 -7.92
CA LEU A 123 -29.31 -25.66 -6.78
C LEU A 123 -28.54 -25.21 -5.53
N SER A 124 -29.28 -24.70 -4.56
CA SER A 124 -28.77 -24.35 -3.25
C SER A 124 -28.41 -25.64 -2.51
N ALA A 125 -27.12 -25.93 -2.38
CA ALA A 125 -26.65 -27.03 -1.55
C ALA A 125 -26.56 -26.57 -0.09
N ASN A 126 -27.60 -26.87 0.68
CA ASN A 126 -27.52 -26.89 2.14
C ASN A 126 -26.40 -27.84 2.56
N THR A 127 -25.41 -27.34 3.30
CA THR A 127 -24.49 -28.21 4.05
C THR A 127 -24.44 -27.74 5.49
N SER A 128 -25.31 -28.36 6.30
CA SER A 128 -25.23 -28.39 7.75
C SER A 128 -23.96 -29.15 8.15
N GLY A 129 -22.97 -28.45 8.68
CA GLY A 129 -21.74 -29.04 9.20
C GLY A 129 -21.15 -28.18 10.30
N THR A 130 -21.31 -28.62 11.55
CA THR A 130 -20.76 -28.03 12.78
C THR A 130 -19.27 -28.33 12.93
N GLY A 131 -18.46 -27.78 12.02
CA GLY A 131 -17.00 -27.68 12.17
C GLY A 131 -16.54 -26.27 11.81
N ARG A 132 -15.40 -25.81 12.32
CA ARG A 132 -14.79 -24.52 11.91
C ARG A 132 -14.57 -24.53 10.39
N THR A 133 -15.52 -24.02 9.64
CA THR A 133 -15.46 -24.01 8.17
C THR A 133 -14.39 -23.01 7.74
N ARG A 134 -13.48 -23.44 6.86
CA ARG A 134 -12.45 -22.54 6.31
C ARG A 134 -13.14 -21.34 5.67
N ARG A 135 -12.70 -20.13 6.02
CA ARG A 135 -13.20 -18.88 5.42
C ARG A 135 -12.91 -18.89 3.93
N ALA A 136 -13.79 -18.33 3.12
CA ALA A 136 -13.53 -18.11 1.70
C ALA A 136 -12.96 -16.70 1.51
N ALA A 137 -11.97 -16.55 0.64
CA ALA A 137 -11.39 -15.26 0.28
C ALA A 137 -12.12 -14.68 -0.93
N PRO A 138 -12.39 -13.36 -0.93
CA PRO A 138 -12.81 -12.68 -2.14
C PRO A 138 -11.70 -12.73 -3.19
N LEU A 139 -12.08 -12.69 -4.47
CA LEU A 139 -11.15 -12.62 -5.60
C LEU A 139 -10.07 -11.54 -5.41
N LEU A 140 -10.46 -10.37 -4.88
CA LEU A 140 -9.54 -9.28 -4.58
C LEU A 140 -8.44 -9.69 -3.59
N GLY A 141 -8.79 -10.42 -2.53
CA GLY A 141 -7.83 -10.89 -1.53
C GLY A 141 -6.82 -11.87 -2.12
N PHE A 142 -7.27 -12.72 -3.05
CA PHE A 142 -6.38 -13.60 -3.80
C PHE A 142 -5.44 -12.84 -4.75
N LEU A 143 -5.96 -11.87 -5.51
CA LEU A 143 -5.14 -11.03 -6.38
C LEU A 143 -4.09 -10.24 -5.59
N GLN A 144 -4.47 -9.70 -4.42
CA GLN A 144 -3.54 -9.03 -3.52
C GLN A 144 -2.44 -9.97 -3.02
N ARG A 145 -2.77 -11.24 -2.71
CA ARG A 145 -1.75 -12.23 -2.34
C ARG A 145 -0.79 -12.51 -3.48
N LEU A 146 -1.28 -12.71 -4.70
CA LEU A 146 -0.43 -12.92 -5.88
C LEU A 146 0.46 -11.70 -6.15
N TRP A 147 -0.06 -10.49 -5.95
CA TRP A 147 0.70 -9.26 -6.08
C TRP A 147 1.88 -9.20 -5.10
N ILE A 148 1.68 -9.68 -3.87
CA ILE A 148 2.73 -9.78 -2.86
C ILE A 148 3.76 -10.85 -3.26
N GLU A 149 3.32 -12.04 -3.64
CA GLU A 149 4.18 -13.17 -4.04
C GLU A 149 5.01 -12.87 -5.31
N ALA A 150 4.49 -12.04 -6.20
CA ALA A 150 5.19 -11.57 -7.39
C ALA A 150 6.20 -10.44 -7.10
N ASP A 151 6.33 -10.01 -5.84
CA ASP A 151 7.15 -8.88 -5.38
C ASP A 151 6.77 -7.55 -6.06
N LEU A 152 5.53 -7.44 -6.53
CA LEU A 152 5.05 -6.23 -7.22
C LEU A 152 4.68 -5.11 -6.24
N HIS A 153 4.56 -5.43 -4.95
CA HIS A 153 4.34 -4.49 -3.86
C HIS A 153 5.61 -3.71 -3.45
N THR A 154 6.79 -4.17 -3.86
CA THR A 154 8.05 -3.49 -3.60
C THR A 154 8.50 -2.68 -4.82
N TRP A 155 9.16 -1.55 -4.57
CA TRP A 155 9.75 -0.72 -5.61
C TRP A 155 11.27 -0.96 -5.66
N THR A 156 11.76 -1.50 -6.77
CA THR A 156 13.17 -1.89 -6.92
C THR A 156 14.05 -0.79 -7.54
N GLY A 157 13.54 0.44 -7.68
CA GLY A 157 14.30 1.57 -8.23
C GLY A 157 14.31 1.71 -9.75
N ALA A 158 13.59 0.85 -10.49
CA ALA A 158 13.47 0.93 -11.96
C ALA A 158 12.57 2.10 -12.42
N SER A 159 12.75 2.62 -13.64
CA SER A 159 12.10 3.86 -14.12
C SER A 159 10.58 3.77 -14.36
N ALA A 160 10.04 2.58 -14.58
CA ALA A 160 8.60 2.26 -14.56
C ALA A 160 8.41 0.75 -14.78
N ARG A 161 7.24 0.20 -14.44
CA ARG A 161 6.82 -1.16 -14.86
C ARG A 161 5.71 -1.03 -15.90
N SER A 162 5.89 -1.65 -17.06
CA SER A 162 4.82 -1.80 -18.05
C SER A 162 3.82 -2.87 -17.60
N TRP A 163 2.60 -2.81 -18.11
CA TRP A 163 1.59 -3.83 -17.84
C TRP A 163 2.06 -5.24 -18.25
N GLY A 164 2.75 -5.37 -19.38
CA GLY A 164 3.29 -6.66 -19.85
C GLY A 164 4.27 -7.28 -18.85
N GLN A 165 5.13 -6.47 -18.23
CA GLN A 165 6.05 -6.92 -17.18
C GLN A 165 5.30 -7.35 -15.92
N CYS A 166 4.33 -6.56 -15.44
CA CYS A 166 3.51 -6.94 -14.29
C CYS A 166 2.76 -8.25 -14.52
N ASN A 167 2.15 -8.41 -15.69
CA ASN A 167 1.43 -9.63 -16.06
C ASN A 167 2.36 -10.85 -16.12
N ALA A 168 3.55 -10.73 -16.71
CA ALA A 168 4.53 -11.83 -16.75
C ALA A 168 4.96 -12.26 -15.34
N HIS A 169 5.18 -11.31 -14.43
CA HIS A 169 5.52 -11.59 -13.03
C HIS A 169 4.38 -12.31 -12.29
N LEU A 170 3.12 -11.89 -12.49
CA LEU A 170 1.96 -12.55 -11.91
C LEU A 170 1.78 -13.98 -12.43
N VAL A 171 1.89 -14.20 -13.74
CA VAL A 171 1.78 -15.54 -14.34
C VAL A 171 2.91 -16.45 -13.87
N ALA A 172 4.14 -15.93 -13.77
CA ALA A 172 5.28 -16.69 -13.25
C ALA A 172 5.08 -17.07 -11.77
N ALA A 173 4.57 -16.14 -10.95
CA ALA A 173 4.24 -16.42 -9.54
C ALA A 173 3.16 -17.49 -9.41
N TRP A 174 2.11 -17.42 -10.24
CA TRP A 174 1.06 -18.42 -10.28
C TRP A 174 1.58 -19.80 -10.72
N ARG A 175 2.39 -19.89 -11.78
CA ARG A 175 2.95 -21.18 -12.25
C ARG A 175 3.79 -21.87 -11.18
N ARG A 176 4.56 -21.12 -10.39
CA ARG A 176 5.33 -21.66 -9.25
C ARG A 176 4.46 -22.30 -8.19
N GLN A 177 3.19 -21.89 -8.08
CA GLN A 177 2.23 -22.45 -7.14
C GLN A 177 1.52 -23.70 -7.68
N THR A 178 1.61 -23.98 -8.99
CA THR A 178 0.95 -25.12 -9.64
C THR A 178 1.92 -26.24 -10.07
N GLN A 179 3.23 -26.01 -10.07
CA GLN A 179 4.26 -26.92 -10.61
C GLN A 179 5.03 -27.75 -9.55
N ARG A 180 4.49 -27.96 -8.35
CA ARG A 180 5.13 -28.79 -7.32
C ARG A 180 4.18 -29.80 -6.70
#